data_AF-A0A959NZI2-F1
#
_entry.id   AF-A0A959NZI2-F1
#
_cell.length_a   1.000
_cell.length_b   1.000
_cell.length_c   1.000
_cell.angle_alpha   90.00
_cell.angle_beta   90.00
_cell.angle_gamma   90.00
#
_symmetry.space_group_name_H-M   'P 1'
#
loop_
_entity.id
_entity.type
_entity.pdbx_description
1 polymer ?
#
loop_
_entity_poly.entity_id
_entity_poly.type
_entity_poly.pdbx_seq_one_letter_code
_entity_poly.pdbx_strand_id
1 'polypeptide(L)' 'MTFITIKTFTDPNEANICKGRLESEGIKCFLNNEASIGANPLLQNAVGGYQLQCSENDAEKALKILEEK' A
#
# COMPACT_ATOMS: atom_id res chain seq x y z
N MET A 1 13.46 -8.88 8.62
CA MET A 1 12.89 -7.69 7.97
C MET A 1 11.39 -7.84 8.02
N THR A 2 10.72 -6.97 8.76
CA THR A 2 9.26 -7.01 8.95
C THR A 2 8.64 -5.94 8.05
N PHE A 3 7.61 -6.33 7.29
CA PHE A 3 6.79 -5.40 6.52
C PHE A 3 5.48 -5.19 7.26
N ILE A 4 5.07 -3.93 7.37
CA ILE A 4 3.81 -3.58 8.03
C ILE A 4 2.91 -2.84 7.06
N THR A 5 1.61 -3.03 7.23
CA THR A 5 0.60 -2.32 6.44
C THR A 5 0.47 -0.90 6.98
N ILE A 6 0.81 0.07 6.15
CA ILE A 6 0.72 1.50 6.51
C ILE A 6 -0.63 2.11 6.12
N LYS A 7 -1.25 1.60 5.04
CA LYS A 7 -2.51 2.11 4.52
C LYS A 7 -3.21 1.06 3.67
N THR A 8 -4.53 1.10 3.65
CA THR A 8 -5.35 0.27 2.77
C THR A 8 -6.13 1.14 1.80
N PHE A 9 -6.30 0.64 0.59
CA PHE A 9 -6.96 1.34 -0.50
C PHE A 9 -8.06 0.46 -1.07
N THR A 10 -9.17 1.06 -1.44
CA THR A 10 -10.24 0.39 -2.19
C THR A 10 -10.04 0.50 -3.69
N ASP A 11 -9.32 1.52 -4.16
CA ASP A 11 -9.04 1.73 -5.57
C ASP A 11 -7.58 1.35 -5.91
N PRO A 12 -7.35 0.48 -6.92
CA PRO A 12 -6.01 0.06 -7.30
C PRO A 12 -5.18 1.20 -7.88
N ASN A 13 -5.79 2.20 -8.53
CA ASN A 13 -5.05 3.31 -9.11
C ASN A 13 -4.50 4.21 -8.00
N GLU A 14 -5.33 4.54 -7.01
CA GLU A 14 -4.90 5.35 -5.86
C GLU A 14 -3.77 4.65 -5.08
N ALA A 15 -3.89 3.33 -4.92
CA ALA A 15 -2.87 2.51 -4.29
C ALA A 15 -1.53 2.55 -5.05
N ASN A 16 -1.58 2.43 -6.39
CA ASN A 16 -0.39 2.51 -7.25
C ASN A 16 0.24 3.90 -7.28
N ILE A 17 -0.57 4.97 -7.24
CA ILE A 17 -0.07 6.36 -7.13
C ILE A 17 0.70 6.52 -5.81
N CYS A 18 0.13 6.08 -4.69
CA CYS A 18 0.79 6.16 -3.39
C CYS A 18 2.07 5.32 -3.34
N LYS A 19 2.04 4.09 -3.90
CA LYS A 19 3.23 3.24 -4.07
C LYS A 19 4.33 3.96 -4.85
N GLY A 20 4.00 4.55 -6.00
CA GLY A 20 4.96 5.27 -6.84
C GLY A 20 5.57 6.49 -6.16
N ARG A 21 4.78 7.22 -5.34
CA ARG A 21 5.28 8.33 -4.50
C ARG A 21 6.33 7.84 -3.49
N LEU A 22 6.03 6.76 -2.77
CA LEU A 22 6.96 6.19 -1.79
C LEU A 22 8.23 5.63 -2.46
N GLU A 23 8.09 4.94 -3.59
CA GLU A 23 9.24 4.43 -4.36
C GLU A 23 10.14 5.56 -4.87
N SER A 24 9.55 6.70 -5.27
CA SER A 24 10.31 7.89 -5.68
C SER A 24 11.14 8.50 -4.54
N GLU A 25 10.65 8.37 -3.30
CA GLU A 25 11.36 8.79 -2.07
C GLU A 25 12.39 7.75 -1.57
N GLY A 26 12.58 6.67 -2.34
CA GLY A 26 13.50 5.58 -2.03
C GLY A 26 12.96 4.57 -1.01
N ILE A 27 11.67 4.61 -0.69
CA ILE A 27 11.04 3.71 0.27
C ILE A 27 10.59 2.44 -0.44
N LYS A 28 11.01 1.28 0.09
CA LYS A 28 10.55 -0.02 -0.42
C LYS A 28 9.13 -0.31 0.09
N CYS A 29 8.18 -0.26 -0.83
CA CYS A 29 6.79 -0.62 -0.57
C CYS A 29 6.20 -1.53 -1.65
N PHE A 30 5.19 -2.30 -1.30
CA PHE A 30 4.45 -3.17 -2.22
C PHE A 30 2.97 -3.23 -1.86
N LEU A 31 2.15 -3.57 -2.86
CA LEU A 31 0.72 -3.77 -2.70
C LEU A 31 0.44 -5.25 -2.47
N ASN A 32 -0.05 -5.57 -1.28
CA ASN A 32 -0.55 -6.89 -0.97
C ASN A 32 -2.02 -7.02 -1.41
N ASN A 33 -2.42 -8.24 -1.78
CA ASN A 33 -3.75 -8.62 -2.26
C ASN A 33 -4.16 -8.11 -3.66
N GLU A 34 -3.28 -7.44 -4.42
CA GLU A 34 -3.62 -6.90 -5.76
C GLU A 34 -4.06 -8.02 -6.72
N ALA A 35 -3.31 -9.12 -6.78
CA ALA A 35 -3.64 -10.28 -7.61
C ALA A 35 -4.93 -10.97 -7.17
N SER A 36 -5.19 -11.08 -5.87
CA SER A 36 -6.37 -11.76 -5.31
C SER A 36 -7.65 -10.95 -5.55
N ILE A 37 -7.59 -9.63 -5.38
CA ILE A 37 -8.74 -8.73 -5.63
C ILE A 37 -9.01 -8.60 -7.13
N GLY A 38 -7.97 -8.53 -7.96
CA GLY A 38 -8.11 -8.53 -9.42
C GLY A 38 -8.76 -9.80 -9.95
N ALA A 39 -8.49 -10.96 -9.32
CA ALA A 39 -9.14 -12.22 -9.68
C ALA A 39 -10.60 -12.30 -9.22
N ASN A 40 -10.92 -11.75 -8.04
CA ASN A 40 -12.28 -11.69 -7.55
C ASN A 40 -12.57 -10.41 -6.74
N PRO A 41 -13.24 -9.40 -7.33
CA PRO A 41 -13.50 -8.13 -6.66
C PRO A 41 -14.41 -8.26 -5.44
N LEU A 42 -15.18 -9.35 -5.29
CA LEU A 42 -15.98 -9.63 -4.10
C LEU A 42 -15.11 -9.85 -2.84
N LEU A 43 -13.84 -10.26 -3.02
CA LEU A 43 -12.92 -10.44 -1.91
C LEU A 43 -12.42 -9.10 -1.34
N GLN A 44 -12.53 -7.99 -2.07
CA GLN A 44 -12.01 -6.69 -1.66
C GLN A 44 -12.45 -6.30 -0.23
N ASN A 45 -13.71 -6.53 0.11
CA ASN A 45 -14.24 -6.21 1.44
C ASN A 45 -13.82 -7.23 2.51
N ALA A 46 -13.62 -8.49 2.11
CA ALA A 46 -13.24 -9.58 3.02
C ALA A 46 -11.75 -9.56 3.41
N VAL A 47 -10.85 -9.15 2.51
CA VAL A 47 -9.39 -9.03 2.76
C VAL A 47 -8.91 -7.61 3.10
N GLY A 48 -9.83 -6.63 3.13
CA GLY A 48 -9.49 -5.26 3.56
C GLY A 48 -8.85 -4.38 2.47
N GLY A 49 -9.14 -4.67 1.20
CA GLY A 49 -8.66 -3.89 0.06
C GLY A 49 -7.19 -4.13 -0.32
N TYR A 50 -6.67 -3.24 -1.17
CA TYR A 50 -5.27 -3.19 -1.56
C TYR A 50 -4.45 -2.67 -0.39
N GLN A 51 -3.63 -3.52 0.21
CA GLN A 51 -2.87 -3.16 1.41
C GLN A 51 -1.48 -2.70 0.99
N LEU A 52 -1.18 -1.42 1.19
CA LEU A 52 0.15 -0.88 0.97
C LEU A 52 1.02 -1.20 2.17
N GLN A 53 2.03 -2.03 1.94
CA GLN A 53 2.99 -2.45 2.94
C GLN A 53 4.35 -1.84 2.65
N CYS A 54 5.06 -1.42 3.70
CA CYS A 54 6.45 -0.99 3.59
C CYS A 54 7.28 -1.57 4.73
N SER A 55 8.61 -1.43 4.64
CA SER A 55 9.50 -1.81 5.74
C SER A 55 9.11 -1.06 7.01
N GLU A 56 9.08 -1.75 8.15
CA GLU A 56 8.80 -1.13 9.45
C GLU A 56 9.71 0.09 9.73
N ASN A 57 10.98 0.01 9.31
CA ASN A 57 11.96 1.07 9.47
C ASN A 57 11.62 2.34 8.65
N ASP A 58 10.91 2.18 7.53
CA ASP A 58 10.48 3.28 6.66
C ASP A 58 9.02 3.69 6.92
N ALA A 59 8.29 2.96 7.76
CA ALA A 59 6.86 3.14 7.93
C ALA A 59 6.49 4.53 8.44
N GLU A 60 7.25 5.06 9.39
CA GLU A 60 7.03 6.40 9.91
C GLU A 60 7.26 7.47 8.83
N LYS A 61 8.31 7.29 8.00
CA LYS A 61 8.61 8.19 6.87
C LYS A 61 7.53 8.09 5.79
N ALA A 62 7.09 6.88 5.47
CA ALA A 62 6.05 6.62 4.49
C ALA A 62 4.71 7.25 4.90
N LEU A 63 4.31 7.11 6.17
CA LEU A 63 3.13 7.78 6.72
C LEU A 63 3.21 9.30 6.55
N LYS A 64 4.35 9.91 6.93
CA LYS A 64 4.57 11.34 6.75
C LYS A 64 4.43 11.79 5.29
N ILE A 65 5.01 11.07 4.34
CA ILE A 65 4.91 11.39 2.90
C ILE A 65 3.46 11.28 2.40
N LEU A 66 2.70 10.29 2.89
CA LEU A 66 1.30 10.11 2.51
C LEU A 66 0.36 11.13 3.15
N GLU A 67 0.74 11.70 4.30
CA GLU A 67 0.02 12.81 4.95
C GLU A 67 0.38 14.19 4.37
N GLU A 68 1.58 14.36 3.80
CA GLU A 68 1.93 15.56 3.05
C GLU A 68 1.10 15.66 1.76
N LYS A 69 0.24 16.68 1.75
CA LYS A 69 -0.82 16.94 0.78
C LYS A 69 -0.41 17.95 -0.28
#